data_AF-A0A5N5T2M9-F1
#
_entry.id   AF-A0A5N5T2M9-F1
#
_cell.length_a   1.000
_cell.length_b   1.000
_cell.length_c   1.000
_cell.angle_alpha   90.00
_cell.angle_beta   90.00
_cell.angle_gamma   90.00
#
_symmetry.space_group_name_H-M   'P 1'
#
loop_
_entity.id
_entity.type
_entity.pdbx_description
1 polymer ?
#
loop_
_entity_poly.entity_id
_entity_poly.type
_entity_poly.pdbx_seq_one_letter_code
_entity_poly.pdbx_strand_id
1 'polypeptide(L)'
;PTLLPLAGLYPLIENDYPMKSWTKLYEKYGGMVGFVMGNNHGVLVSGWECVKDVLNHEDCQGRPDVCLVRDRFDGDNYGVVFTDGVHWRVQRRFTLHHFRNLGFGRQSHESVIEDEALALVQNIGSEKGKPLMLLVRKRIKDFVNLTN
;
A
#
# COMPACT_ATOMS: atom_id res chain seq x y z
N PRO A 1 -17.83 -11.41 -15.42
CA PRO A 1 -18.30 -12.57 -14.62
C PRO A 1 -19.79 -12.42 -14.31
N THR A 2 -20.53 -13.51 -14.05
CA THR A 2 -21.92 -13.42 -13.58
C THR A 2 -21.90 -12.86 -12.15
N LEU A 3 -22.51 -11.69 -11.95
CA LEU A 3 -22.52 -10.99 -10.67
C LEU A 3 -23.81 -11.35 -9.93
N LEU A 4 -23.69 -11.67 -8.64
CA LEU A 4 -24.85 -11.90 -7.80
C LEU A 4 -25.46 -10.57 -7.34
N PRO A 5 -26.80 -10.46 -7.21
CA PRO A 5 -27.43 -9.30 -6.62
C PRO A 5 -26.88 -9.04 -5.22
N LEU A 6 -26.61 -7.77 -4.89
CA LEU A 6 -26.07 -7.26 -3.61
C LEU A 6 -24.66 -7.75 -3.25
N ALA A 7 -24.33 -9.03 -3.40
CA ALA A 7 -23.02 -9.56 -3.06
C ALA A 7 -21.96 -9.33 -4.16
N GLY A 8 -22.39 -9.19 -5.42
CA GLY A 8 -21.47 -9.04 -6.55
C GLY A 8 -20.54 -10.25 -6.70
N LEU A 9 -19.24 -9.97 -6.78
CA LEU A 9 -18.17 -10.96 -6.95
C LEU A 9 -17.73 -11.60 -5.62
N TYR A 10 -18.12 -11.05 -4.45
CA TYR A 10 -17.65 -11.54 -3.14
C TYR A 10 -17.67 -13.07 -2.99
N PRO A 11 -18.78 -13.77 -3.33
CA PRO A 11 -18.85 -15.23 -3.14
C PRO A 11 -17.97 -16.04 -4.09
N LEU A 12 -17.44 -15.41 -5.14
CA LEU A 12 -16.56 -16.04 -6.14
C LEU A 12 -15.07 -15.80 -5.82
N ILE A 13 -14.76 -14.98 -4.82
CA ILE A 13 -13.40 -14.72 -4.37
C ILE A 13 -13.03 -15.78 -3.32
N GLU A 14 -11.94 -16.49 -3.54
CA GLU A 14 -11.39 -17.44 -2.57
C GLU A 14 -10.81 -16.65 -1.38
N ASN A 15 -11.37 -16.84 -0.18
CA ASN A 15 -10.98 -16.08 1.02
C ASN A 15 -9.50 -16.22 1.39
N ASP A 16 -8.93 -17.42 1.24
CA ASP A 16 -7.54 -17.68 1.63
C ASP A 16 -6.52 -17.10 0.62
N TYR A 17 -6.91 -17.00 -0.66
CA TYR A 17 -6.02 -16.60 -1.76
C TYR A 17 -6.76 -15.76 -2.81
N PRO A 18 -7.19 -14.52 -2.47
CA PRO A 18 -7.97 -13.69 -3.38
C PRO A 18 -7.24 -13.42 -4.71
N MET A 19 -5.90 -13.39 -4.68
CA MET A 19 -5.07 -13.24 -5.89
C MET A 19 -5.32 -14.34 -6.93
N LYS A 20 -5.60 -15.58 -6.51
CA LYS A 20 -5.91 -16.67 -7.46
C LYS A 20 -7.23 -16.40 -8.19
N SER A 21 -8.24 -15.89 -7.49
CA SER A 21 -9.51 -15.50 -8.12
C SER A 21 -9.33 -14.39 -9.14
N TRP A 22 -8.48 -13.39 -8.86
CA TRP A 22 -8.15 -12.34 -9.82
C TRP A 22 -7.41 -12.89 -11.05
N THR A 23 -6.46 -13.81 -10.88
CA THR A 23 -5.78 -14.47 -11.99
C THR A 23 -6.75 -15.27 -12.88
N LYS A 24 -7.66 -16.04 -12.29
CA LYS A 24 -8.70 -16.76 -13.05
C LYS A 24 -9.59 -15.84 -13.87
N LEU A 25 -9.91 -14.65 -13.34
CA LEU A 25 -10.69 -13.65 -14.06
C LEU A 25 -9.90 -13.07 -15.23
N TYR A 26 -8.60 -12.80 -15.04
CA TYR A 26 -7.71 -12.36 -16.10
C TYR A 26 -7.58 -13.41 -17.22
N GLU A 27 -7.34 -14.68 -16.87
CA GLU A 27 -7.24 -15.77 -17.85
C GLU A 27 -8.52 -15.97 -18.66
N LYS A 28 -9.69 -15.76 -18.04
CA LYS A 28 -10.98 -15.96 -18.68
C LYS A 28 -11.47 -14.77 -19.51
N TYR A 29 -11.25 -13.55 -19.03
CA TYR A 29 -11.86 -12.33 -19.59
C TYR A 29 -10.84 -11.33 -20.15
N GLY A 30 -9.54 -11.51 -19.90
CA GLY A 30 -8.47 -10.65 -20.41
C GLY A 30 -8.02 -9.56 -19.43
N GLY A 31 -7.27 -8.58 -19.96
CA GLY A 31 -6.54 -7.57 -19.18
C GLY A 31 -7.38 -6.53 -18.45
N MET A 32 -8.66 -6.36 -18.79
CA MET A 32 -9.57 -5.44 -18.10
C MET A 32 -10.90 -6.12 -17.83
N VAL A 33 -11.28 -6.23 -16.55
CA VAL A 33 -12.49 -6.92 -16.14
C VAL A 33 -13.25 -6.06 -15.12
N GLY A 34 -14.43 -5.57 -15.52
CA GLY A 34 -15.35 -4.92 -14.60
C GLY A 34 -15.92 -5.91 -13.57
N PHE A 35 -16.01 -5.49 -12.32
CA PHE A 35 -16.64 -6.24 -11.25
C PHE A 35 -17.41 -5.33 -10.30
N VAL A 36 -18.28 -5.95 -9.50
CA VAL A 36 -19.02 -5.29 -8.42
C VAL A 36 -18.74 -6.07 -7.14
N MET A 37 -18.48 -5.38 -6.05
CA MET A 37 -18.31 -5.94 -4.71
C MET A 37 -19.20 -5.16 -3.74
N GLY A 38 -20.33 -5.74 -3.33
CA GLY A 38 -21.30 -4.97 -2.55
C GLY A 38 -21.90 -3.84 -3.38
N ASN A 39 -21.83 -2.62 -2.85
CA ASN A 39 -22.19 -1.39 -3.54
C ASN A 39 -21.01 -0.73 -4.27
N ASN A 40 -19.82 -1.34 -4.24
CA ASN A 40 -18.62 -0.78 -4.84
C ASN A 40 -18.41 -1.38 -6.24
N HIS A 41 -18.23 -0.49 -7.21
CA HIS A 41 -17.88 -0.86 -8.58
C HIS A 41 -16.38 -0.73 -8.77
N GLY A 42 -15.78 -1.68 -9.47
CA GLY A 42 -14.34 -1.67 -9.72
C GLY A 42 -13.99 -2.28 -11.06
N VAL A 43 -12.78 -2.00 -11.50
CA VAL A 43 -12.18 -2.60 -12.69
C VAL A 43 -10.89 -3.28 -12.27
N LEU A 44 -10.82 -4.59 -12.51
CA LEU A 44 -9.58 -5.33 -12.42
C LEU A 44 -8.76 -5.00 -13.67
N VAL A 45 -7.55 -4.49 -13.47
CA VAL A 45 -6.59 -4.21 -14.53
C VAL A 45 -5.40 -5.13 -14.33
N SER A 46 -5.13 -5.97 -15.32
CA SER A 46 -4.14 -7.04 -15.27
C SER A 46 -3.36 -7.08 -16.58
N GLY A 47 -2.10 -7.51 -16.51
CA GLY A 47 -1.19 -7.53 -17.66
C GLY A 47 -0.45 -6.20 -17.83
N TRP A 48 0.79 -6.29 -18.32
CA TRP A 48 1.72 -5.17 -18.37
C TRP A 48 1.19 -3.96 -19.14
N GLU A 49 0.66 -4.19 -20.35
CA GLU A 49 0.17 -3.12 -21.24
C GLU A 49 -0.99 -2.36 -20.59
N CYS A 50 -2.04 -3.06 -20.16
CA CYS A 50 -3.21 -2.44 -19.53
C CYS A 50 -2.86 -1.71 -18.23
N VAL A 51 -2.02 -2.32 -17.37
CA VAL A 51 -1.61 -1.68 -16.10
C VAL A 51 -0.81 -0.42 -16.38
N LYS A 52 0.13 -0.47 -17.33
CA LYS A 52 0.94 0.70 -17.70
C LYS A 52 0.06 1.82 -18.24
N ASP A 53 -0.89 1.52 -19.11
CA ASP A 53 -1.76 2.53 -19.72
C ASP A 53 -2.66 3.19 -18.66
N VAL A 54 -3.30 2.38 -17.80
CA VAL A 54 -4.16 2.88 -16.72
C VAL A 54 -3.37 3.71 -15.70
N LEU A 55 -2.19 3.25 -15.28
CA LEU A 55 -1.37 3.99 -14.31
C LEU A 55 -0.79 5.30 -14.87
N ASN A 56 -0.78 5.51 -16.18
CA ASN A 56 -0.36 6.78 -16.80
C ASN A 56 -1.56 7.67 -17.19
N HIS A 57 -2.80 7.17 -17.11
CA HIS A 57 -3.99 7.94 -17.45
C HIS A 57 -4.35 8.91 -16.31
N GLU A 58 -4.66 10.17 -16.65
CA GLU A 58 -4.92 11.23 -15.65
C GLU A 58 -6.17 10.92 -14.79
N ASP A 59 -7.23 10.39 -15.40
CA ASP A 59 -8.46 10.00 -14.70
C ASP A 59 -8.28 8.82 -13.73
N CYS A 60 -7.18 8.08 -13.83
CA CYS A 60 -6.91 6.92 -12.98
C CYS A 60 -5.90 7.22 -11.86
N GLN A 61 -5.53 8.50 -11.67
CA GLN A 61 -4.58 8.91 -10.63
C GLN A 61 -5.18 9.07 -9.23
N GLY A 62 -6.49 8.88 -9.09
CA GLY A 62 -7.19 9.10 -7.84
C GLY A 62 -6.87 8.08 -6.74
N ARG A 63 -7.45 8.28 -5.56
CA ARG A 63 -7.36 7.32 -4.44
C ARG A 63 -8.73 6.71 -4.14
N PRO A 64 -8.81 5.38 -3.94
CA PRO A 64 -10.08 4.77 -3.57
C PRO A 64 -10.52 5.27 -2.20
N ASP A 65 -11.81 5.56 -2.04
CA ASP A 65 -12.40 5.80 -0.73
C ASP A 65 -12.52 4.46 0.02
N VAL A 66 -11.72 4.30 1.06
CA VAL A 66 -11.66 3.08 1.86
C VAL A 66 -12.18 3.40 3.25
N CYS A 67 -13.25 2.74 3.67
CA CYS A 67 -13.90 2.98 4.98
C CYS A 67 -12.91 2.96 6.16
N LEU A 68 -11.98 1.99 6.17
CA LEU A 68 -10.96 1.87 7.22
C LEU A 68 -10.01 3.08 7.30
N VAL A 69 -9.76 3.74 6.17
CA VAL A 69 -8.93 4.94 6.12
C VAL A 69 -9.72 6.12 6.68
N ARG A 70 -10.98 6.24 6.29
CA ARG A 70 -11.88 7.29 6.77
C ARG A 70 -12.12 7.22 8.28
N ASP A 71 -12.33 6.01 8.81
CA ASP A 71 -12.56 5.78 10.24
C ASP A 71 -11.33 6.15 11.09
N ARG A 72 -10.12 6.07 10.52
CA ARG A 72 -8.89 6.52 11.18
C ARG A 72 -8.82 8.04 11.39
N PHE A 73 -9.58 8.78 10.59
CA PHE A 73 -9.46 10.22 10.40
C PHE A 73 -10.82 10.93 10.57
N ASP A 74 -11.67 10.39 11.46
CA ASP A 74 -12.96 10.97 11.87
C ASP A 74 -13.91 11.33 10.71
N GLY A 75 -13.90 10.57 9.62
CA GLY A 75 -14.80 10.83 8.49
C GLY A 75 -14.12 11.44 7.26
N ASP A 76 -12.85 11.84 7.35
CA ASP A 76 -12.10 12.46 6.26
C ASP A 76 -10.87 11.66 5.84
N ASN A 77 -10.20 12.07 4.76
CA ASN A 77 -8.91 11.52 4.33
C ASN A 77 -7.82 12.57 4.50
N TYR A 78 -6.74 12.24 5.22
CA TYR A 78 -5.58 13.11 5.42
C TYR A 78 -4.26 12.44 4.99
N GLY A 79 -3.24 13.27 4.77
CA GLY A 79 -1.87 12.85 4.49
C GLY A 79 -1.61 12.47 3.03
N VAL A 80 -0.34 12.22 2.72
CA VAL A 80 0.18 12.12 1.34
C VAL A 80 -0.24 10.84 0.60
N VAL A 81 -0.73 9.83 1.32
CA VAL A 81 -1.06 8.51 0.76
C VAL A 81 -2.52 8.42 0.31
N PHE A 82 -3.44 8.94 1.13
CA PHE A 82 -4.88 8.70 0.99
C PHE A 82 -5.67 9.91 0.47
N THR A 83 -5.05 11.08 0.37
CA THR A 83 -5.70 12.28 -0.17
C THR A 83 -5.61 12.32 -1.69
N ASP A 84 -6.45 13.16 -2.31
CA ASP A 84 -6.49 13.37 -3.76
C ASP A 84 -6.47 14.87 -4.13
N GLY A 85 -6.38 15.18 -5.41
CA GLY A 85 -6.52 16.52 -5.98
C GLY A 85 -5.43 17.49 -5.54
N VAL A 86 -5.84 18.74 -5.25
CA VAL A 86 -4.91 19.82 -4.87
C VAL A 86 -4.16 19.47 -3.58
N HIS A 87 -4.85 18.89 -2.60
CA HIS A 87 -4.27 18.57 -1.29
C HIS A 87 -3.13 17.55 -1.43
N TRP A 88 -3.37 16.46 -2.17
CA TRP A 88 -2.34 15.47 -2.47
C TRP A 88 -1.14 16.07 -3.20
N ARG A 89 -1.37 16.91 -4.22
CA ARG A 89 -0.29 17.55 -4.99
C ARG A 89 0.60 18.43 -4.12
N VAL A 90 0.02 19.21 -3.20
CA VAL A 90 0.76 20.08 -2.28
C VAL A 90 1.57 19.23 -1.30
N GLN A 91 0.94 18.26 -0.64
CA GLN A 91 1.62 17.41 0.34
C GLN A 91 2.73 16.58 -0.29
N ARG A 92 2.49 15.95 -1.44
CA ARG A 92 3.52 15.18 -2.16
C ARG A 92 4.74 16.02 -2.49
N ARG A 93 4.55 17.23 -3.01
CA ARG A 93 5.67 18.15 -3.31
C ARG A 93 6.43 18.53 -2.05
N PHE A 94 5.71 18.91 -1.00
CA PHE A 94 6.30 19.25 0.29
C PHE A 94 7.14 18.09 0.86
N THR A 95 6.56 16.89 0.93
CA THR A 95 7.23 15.70 1.46
C THR A 95 8.45 15.30 0.64
N LEU A 96 8.33 15.25 -0.69
CA LEU A 96 9.47 14.88 -1.55
C LEU A 96 10.60 15.92 -1.49
N HIS A 97 10.27 17.19 -1.39
CA HIS A 97 11.26 18.25 -1.20
C HIS A 97 12.03 18.07 0.12
N HIS A 98 11.31 17.86 1.22
CA HIS A 98 11.93 17.66 2.53
C HIS A 98 12.73 16.36 2.61
N PHE A 99 12.24 15.26 2.04
CA PHE A 99 13.00 14.01 1.98
C PHE A 99 14.33 14.18 1.23
N ARG A 100 14.35 14.91 0.11
CA ARG A 100 15.61 15.21 -0.59
C ARG A 100 16.55 16.07 0.24
N ASN A 101 16.03 17.01 1.02
CA ASN A 101 16.83 17.86 1.92
C ASN A 101 17.42 17.06 3.10
N LEU A 102 16.68 16.06 3.60
CA LEU A 102 17.16 15.13 4.61
C LEU A 102 18.22 14.16 4.07
N GLY A 103 18.38 14.07 2.75
CA GLY A 103 19.39 13.23 2.10
C GLY A 103 18.83 11.98 1.44
N PHE A 104 17.51 11.79 1.39
CA PHE A 104 16.89 10.67 0.68
C PHE A 104 17.36 10.63 -0.80
N GLY A 105 17.92 9.49 -1.20
CA GLY A 105 18.51 9.32 -2.54
C GLY A 105 19.88 9.99 -2.74
N ARG A 106 20.54 10.42 -1.65
CA ARG A 106 21.93 10.91 -1.64
C ARG A 106 22.80 10.02 -0.75
N GLN A 107 24.11 10.06 -0.97
CA GLN A 107 25.10 9.35 -0.15
C GLN A 107 25.02 9.70 1.35
N SER A 108 24.53 10.90 1.70
CA SER A 108 24.36 11.29 3.11
C SER A 108 23.34 10.45 3.89
N HIS A 109 22.44 9.73 3.22
CA HIS A 109 21.53 8.77 3.86
C HIS A 109 22.10 7.35 3.93
N GLU A 110 23.17 7.07 3.18
CA GLU A 110 23.77 5.74 3.11
C GLU A 110 24.32 5.34 4.48
N SER A 111 25.02 6.25 5.16
CA SER A 111 25.53 6.02 6.52
C SER A 111 24.42 5.67 7.51
N VAL A 112 23.25 6.33 7.42
CA VAL A 112 22.11 6.02 8.29
C VAL A 112 21.59 4.61 8.05
N ILE A 113 21.54 4.17 6.78
CA ILE A 113 21.13 2.81 6.42
C ILE A 113 22.16 1.80 6.91
N GLU A 114 23.46 2.10 6.76
CA GLU A 114 24.56 1.26 7.22
C GLU A 114 24.54 1.12 8.75
N ASP A 115 24.38 2.21 9.48
CA ASP A 115 24.28 2.22 10.94
C ASP A 115 23.10 1.36 11.43
N GLU A 116 21.92 1.52 10.80
CA GLU A 116 20.72 0.73 11.11
C GLU A 116 20.89 -0.76 10.77
N ALA A 117 21.59 -1.07 9.67
CA ALA A 117 21.91 -2.44 9.28
C ALA A 117 22.91 -3.07 10.26
N LEU A 118 23.95 -2.35 10.68
CA LEU A 118 24.91 -2.78 11.69
C LEU A 118 24.22 -3.04 13.03
N ALA A 119 23.34 -2.12 13.46
CA ALA A 119 22.53 -2.30 14.65
C ALA A 119 21.64 -3.55 14.56
N LEU A 120 21.04 -3.82 13.40
CA LEU A 120 20.27 -5.04 13.17
C LEU A 120 21.14 -6.30 13.30
N VAL A 121 22.34 -6.32 12.71
CA VAL A 121 23.27 -7.46 12.81
C VAL A 121 23.70 -7.69 14.26
N GLN A 122 24.05 -6.63 14.98
CA GLN A 122 24.42 -6.72 16.40
C GLN A 122 23.27 -7.26 17.26
N ASN A 123 22.04 -6.78 17.03
CA ASN A 123 20.86 -7.26 17.73
C ASN A 123 20.63 -8.75 17.47
N ILE A 124 20.75 -9.21 16.22
CA ILE A 124 20.63 -10.64 15.88
C ILE A 124 21.75 -11.46 16.53
N GLY A 125 22.99 -10.97 16.48
CA GLY A 125 24.16 -11.64 17.08
C GLY A 125 24.07 -11.78 18.60
N SER A 126 23.46 -10.81 19.28
CA SER A 126 23.26 -10.79 20.74
C SER A 126 22.43 -11.97 21.26
N GLU A 127 21.60 -12.56 20.39
CA GLU A 127 20.67 -13.64 20.72
C GLU A 127 21.35 -15.02 20.66
N LYS A 128 22.64 -15.07 20.31
CA LYS A 128 23.54 -16.24 20.42
C LYS A 128 22.96 -17.52 19.81
N GLY A 129 22.33 -17.39 18.63
CA GLY A 129 21.77 -18.53 17.89
C GLY A 129 20.44 -19.06 18.42
N LYS A 130 19.81 -18.37 19.37
CA LYS A 130 18.43 -18.69 19.79
C LYS A 130 17.44 -18.33 18.67
N PRO A 131 16.34 -19.10 18.53
CA PRO A 131 15.29 -18.75 17.58
C PRO A 131 14.76 -17.33 17.84
N LEU A 132 14.92 -16.46 16.85
CA LEU A 132 14.42 -15.10 16.90
C LEU A 132 13.09 -14.99 16.16
N MET A 133 12.07 -14.55 16.89
CA MET A 133 10.85 -14.09 16.24
C MET A 133 11.08 -12.64 15.79
N LEU A 134 11.44 -12.46 14.52
CA LEU A 134 11.57 -11.14 13.88
C LEU A 134 10.20 -10.49 13.68
N LEU A 135 9.45 -10.28 14.76
CA LEU A 135 8.28 -9.43 14.70
C LEU A 135 8.74 -7.97 14.68
N VAL A 136 8.35 -7.25 13.64
CA VAL A 136 8.51 -5.79 13.46
C VAL A 136 7.96 -4.98 14.67
N ARG A 137 7.22 -5.63 15.58
CA ARG A 137 6.60 -5.06 16.77
C ARG A 137 7.53 -4.39 17.76
N LYS A 138 8.82 -4.77 17.88
CA LYS A 138 9.70 -4.18 18.91
C LYS A 138 9.85 -2.66 18.74
N ARG A 139 10.16 -2.18 17.53
CA ARG A 139 10.40 -0.75 17.27
C ARG A 139 9.16 0.14 17.19
N ILE A 140 8.00 -0.41 16.84
CA ILE A 140 6.76 0.40 16.80
C ILE A 140 6.39 0.89 18.20
N LYS A 141 6.63 0.08 19.24
CA LYS A 141 6.39 0.48 20.63
C LYS A 141 7.31 1.63 21.05
N ASP A 142 8.58 1.58 20.66
CA ASP A 142 9.55 2.62 21.01
C ASP A 142 9.23 3.95 20.32
N PHE A 143 8.78 3.93 19.06
CA PHE A 143 8.35 5.13 18.34
C PHE A 143 7.06 5.75 18.92
N VAL A 144 6.09 4.91 19.32
CA VAL A 144 4.85 5.38 19.97
C VAL A 144 5.12 5.94 21.37
N ASN A 145 6.11 5.42 22.08
CA ASN A 145 6.51 5.94 23.40
C ASN A 145 7.32 7.25 23.34
N LEU A 146 7.92 7.58 22.19
CA LEU A 146 8.62 8.85 21.95
C LEU A 146 7.67 9.98 21.52
N THR A 147 6.43 9.65 21.16
CA THR A 147 5.42 10.59 20.64
C THR A 147 4.27 10.86 21.63
N ASN A 148 4.33 10.26 22.82
CA ASN A 148 3.51 10.60 23.99
C ASN A 148 4.40 11.23 25.08
#